data_AF-A0A1I7TI69-F1
#
_entry.id   AF-A0A1I7TI69-F1
#
_cell.length_a   1.000
_cell.length_b   1.000
_cell.length_c   1.000
_cell.angle_alpha   90.00
_cell.angle_beta   90.00
_cell.angle_gamma   90.00
#
_symmetry.space_group_name_H-M   'P 1'
#
loop_
_entity.id
_entity.type
_entity.pdbx_description
1 polymer ?
#
loop_
_entity_poly.entity_id
_entity_poly.type
_entity_poly.pdbx_seq_one_letter_code
_entity_poly.pdbx_strand_id
1 'polypeptide(L)' 'MGRDTVGEYLGEGMFGMVMEISNQKNEKFAAKMIKATKDKPEVLKIELDMMEKIAADPHESILQLIAV' A
#
# COMPACT_ATOMS: atom_id res chain seq x y z
N MET A 1 -9.05 16.57 -2.33
CA MET A 1 -8.32 15.47 -1.67
C MET A 1 -7.39 16.08 -0.64
N GLY A 2 -7.57 15.74 0.64
CA GLY A 2 -6.65 16.15 1.70
C GLY A 2 -5.26 15.53 1.48
N ARG A 3 -4.20 16.22 1.88
CA ARG A 3 -2.85 15.65 1.85
C ARG A 3 -2.68 14.75 3.06
N ASP A 4 -2.34 13.48 2.83
CA ASP A 4 -1.84 12.60 3.88
C ASP A 4 -0.43 13.05 4.30
N THR A 5 -0.08 12.83 5.56
CA THR A 5 1.26 13.12 6.09
C THR A 5 2.08 11.85 6.17
N VAL A 6 3.34 11.92 5.72
CA VAL A 6 4.29 10.79 5.81
C VAL A 6 4.92 10.78 7.20
N GLY A 7 4.85 9.63 7.86
CA GLY A 7 5.40 9.37 9.19
C GLY A 7 6.65 8.50 9.14
N GLU A 8 6.68 7.49 10.02
CA GLU A 8 7.83 6.61 10.23
C GLU A 8 8.06 5.63 9.07
N TYR A 9 9.31 5.21 8.89
CA TYR A 9 9.67 4.09 8.03
C TYR A 9 9.34 2.77 8.71
N LEU A 10 8.58 1.91 8.03
CA LEU A 10 8.12 0.62 8.55
C LEU A 10 8.90 -0.58 7.97
N GLY A 11 9.51 -0.42 6.80
CA GLY A 11 10.30 -1.49 6.19
C GLY A 11 10.50 -1.33 4.68
N GLU A 12 11.29 -2.21 4.10
CA GLU A 12 11.54 -2.26 2.66
C GLU A 12 11.36 -3.69 2.18
N GLY A 13 10.59 -3.85 1.10
CA GLY A 13 10.45 -5.10 0.37
C GLY A 13 11.09 -5.03 -1.02
N MET A 14 10.97 -6.13 -1.77
CA MET A 14 11.53 -6.26 -3.12
C MET A 14 11.15 -5.08 -4.04
N PHE A 15 9.90 -4.60 -3.96
CA PHE A 15 9.35 -3.60 -4.88
C PHE A 15 9.40 -2.16 -4.36
N GLY A 16 9.84 -1.93 -3.12
CA GLY A 16 9.86 -0.60 -2.55
C GLY A 16 9.71 -0.56 -1.04
N MET A 17 9.54 0.66 -0.53
CA MET A 17 9.50 0.93 0.92
C MET A 17 8.08 1.10 1.43
N VAL A 18 7.88 0.79 2.69
CA VAL A 18 6.63 0.94 3.42
C VAL A 18 6.82 2.04 4.46
N MET A 19 5.93 3.02 4.44
CA MET A 19 5.90 4.12 5.39
C MET A 19 4.58 4.13 6.14
N GLU A 20 4.59 4.58 7.39
CA GLU A 20 3.38 5.03 8.06
C GLU A 20 2.90 6.32 7.37
N ILE A 21 1.60 6.41 7.11
CA ILE A 21 0.95 7.66 6.72
C ILE A 21 -0.20 7.94 7.68
N SER A 22 -0.51 9.22 7.89
CA SER A 22 -1.69 9.64 8.63
C SER A 22 -2.59 10.48 7.74
N ASN A 23 -3.88 10.18 7.74
CA ASN A 23 -4.85 11.03 7.07
C ASN A 23 -5.23 12.24 7.93
N GLN A 24 -6.12 13.09 7.43
CA GLN A 24 -6.56 14.30 8.15
C GLN A 24 -7.33 14.03 9.45
N LYS A 25 -7.82 12.81 9.66
CA LYS A 25 -8.47 12.38 10.90
C LYS A 25 -7.48 11.78 11.90
N ASN A 26 -6.18 11.84 11.61
CA ASN A 26 -5.11 11.14 12.34
C ASN A 26 -5.30 9.61 12.37
N GLU A 27 -6.02 9.05 11.40
CA GLU A 27 -6.05 7.60 11.19
C GLU A 27 -4.73 7.19 10.53
N LYS A 28 -4.11 6.14 11.08
CA LYS A 28 -2.80 5.63 10.63
C LYS A 28 -2.97 4.50 9.63
N PHE A 29 -2.16 4.54 8.57
CA PHE A 29 -2.12 3.52 7.53
C PHE A 29 -0.67 3.18 7.16
N ALA A 30 -0.48 2.06 6.48
CA ALA A 30 0.79 1.72 5.86
C ALA A 30 0.68 1.97 4.34
N ALA A 31 1.58 2.80 3.81
CA ALA A 31 1.69 3.09 2.38
C ALA A 31 2.92 2.41 1.80
N LYS A 32 2.73 1.55 0.80
CA LYS A 32 3.82 0.92 0.04
C LYS A 32 4.18 1.81 -1.17
N MET A 33 5.33 2.48 -1.09
CA MET A 33 5.87 3.30 -2.18
C MET A 33 6.71 2.42 -3.11
N ILE A 34 6.27 2.30 -4.37
CA ILE A 34 6.91 1.45 -5.37
C ILE A 34 8.11 2.17 -5.99
N LYS A 35 9.24 1.45 -6.14
CA LYS A 35 10.44 1.96 -6.81
C LYS A 35 10.10 2.38 -8.23
N ALA A 36 10.53 3.57 -8.62
CA ALA A 36 10.37 4.05 -9.99
C ALA A 36 11.29 3.24 -10.93
N THR A 37 10.73 2.24 -11.57
CA THR A 37 11.39 1.45 -12.61
C THR A 37 10.85 1.85 -13.98
N LYS A 38 11.68 1.80 -15.03
CA LYS A 38 11.24 2.11 -16.41
C LYS A 38 10.07 1.23 -16.85
N ASP A 39 10.07 -0.02 -16.39
CA ASP A 39 8.98 -0.97 -16.57
C ASP A 39 8.41 -1.34 -15.19
N LYS A 40 7.10 -1.20 -15.00
CA LYS A 40 6.44 -1.75 -13.81
C LYS A 40 6.57 -3.28 -13.87
N PRO A 41 7.21 -3.95 -12.89
CA PRO A 41 7.34 -5.40 -12.92
C PRO A 41 5.97 -6.06 -13.03
N GLU A 42 5.81 -7.07 -13.87
CA GLU A 42 4.55 -7.83 -13.99
C GLU A 42 4.09 -8.38 -12.64
N VAL A 43 5.05 -8.72 -11.77
CA VAL A 43 4.80 -9.19 -10.40
C VAL A 43 4.06 -8.14 -9.55
N LEU A 44 4.26 -6.84 -9.78
CA LEU A 44 3.50 -5.78 -9.11
C LEU A 44 2.03 -5.79 -9.53
N LYS A 45 1.73 -6.08 -10.80
CA LYS A 45 0.35 -6.20 -11.28
C LYS A 45 -0.34 -7.39 -10.61
N ILE A 46 0.35 -8.52 -10.52
CA ILE A 46 -0.16 -9.70 -9.81
C ILE A 46 -0.45 -9.39 -8.34
N GLU A 47 0.43 -8.65 -7.66
CA GLU A 47 0.22 -8.23 -6.27
C GLU A 47 -1.05 -7.38 -6.13
N LEU A 48 -1.22 -6.35 -6.96
CA LEU A 48 -2.41 -5.49 -6.96
C LEU A 48 -3.70 -6.27 -7.29
N ASP A 49 -3.68 -7.08 -8.36
CA ASP A 49 -4.84 -7.87 -8.78
C ASP A 49 -5.31 -8.83 -7.66
N MET A 50 -4.38 -9.40 -6.89
CA MET A 50 -4.72 -10.26 -5.75
C MET A 50 -5.29 -9.46 -4.59
N MET A 51 -4.72 -8.29 -4.28
CA MET A 51 -5.23 -7.42 -3.22
C MET A 51 -6.64 -6.91 -3.53
N GLU A 52 -6.93 -6.55 -4.79
CA GLU A 52 -8.28 -6.15 -5.22
C GLU A 52 -9.29 -7.29 -5.08
N LYS A 53 -8.91 -8.53 -5.41
CA LYS A 53 -9.77 -9.71 -5.20
C LYS A 53 -10.07 -9.97 -3.72
N ILE A 54 -9.07 -9.83 -2.85
CA ILE A 54 -9.25 -9.95 -1.41
C ILE A 54 -10.14 -8.83 -0.86
N ALA A 55 -10.02 -7.61 -1.39
CA ALA A 55 -10.87 -6.50 -0.99
C ALA A 55 -12.35 -6.71 -1.35
N ALA A 56 -12.66 -7.51 -2.38
CA ALA A 56 -14.02 -7.87 -2.77
C ALA A 56 -14.67 -8.89 -1.83
N ASP A 57 -13.89 -9.73 -1.15
CA ASP A 57 -14.34 -10.70 -0.13
C ASP A 57 -13.39 -10.69 1.09
N PRO A 58 -13.54 -9.67 1.95
CA PRO A 58 -12.56 -9.41 3.01
C PRO A 58 -12.62 -10.46 4.12
N HIS A 59 -11.44 -10.96 4.51
CA HIS A 59 -11.27 -11.81 5.68
C HIS A 59 -10.62 -11.02 6.83
N GLU A 60 -11.10 -11.19 8.06
CA GLU A 60 -10.64 -10.42 9.24
C GLU A 60 -9.13 -10.57 9.53
N SER A 61 -8.56 -11.72 9.19
CA SER A 61 -7.12 -12.00 9.38
C SER A 61 -6.23 -11.55 8.22
N ILE A 62 -6.78 -10.94 7.18
CA ILE A 62 -6.03 -10.51 6.00
C ILE A 62 -6.09 -8.97 5.88
N LEU A 63 -4.92 -8.37 5.61
CA LEU A 63 -4.83 -6.93 5.39
C LEU A 63 -5.64 -6.51 4.16
N GLN A 64 -6.38 -5.42 4.27
CA GLN A 64 -7.19 -4.87 3.20
C GLN A 64 -6.44 -3.76 2.44
N LEU A 65 -6.63 -3.74 1.12
CA LEU A 65 -6.24 -2.62 0.29
C LEU A 65 -7.21 -1.47 0.48
N ILE A 66 -6.69 -0.29 0.86
CA ILE A 66 -7.52 0.90 1.10
C ILE A 66 -7.56 1.80 -0.14
N ALA A 67 -6.41 2.03 -0.76
CA ALA A 67 -6.26 2.85 -1.95
C ALA A 67 -4.98 2.47 -2.73
N VAL A 68 -4.94 2.81 -4.02
CA VAL A 68 -3.78 2.69 -4.93
C VAL A 68 -3.44 4.06 -5.49
#